data_AF-A0A9E2B7I1-F1
#
_entry.id   AF-A0A9E2B7I1-F1
#
_cell.length_a   1.000
_cell.length_b   1.000
_cell.length_c   1.000
_cell.angle_alpha   90.00
_cell.angle_beta   90.00
_cell.angle_gamma   90.00
#
_symmetry.space_group_name_H-M   'P 1'
#
loop_
_entity.id
_entity.type
_entity.pdbx_description
1 polymer ?
#
loop_
_entity_poly.entity_id
_entity_poly.type
_entity_poly.pdbx_seq_one_letter_code
_entity_poly.pdbx_strand_id
1 'polypeptide(L)' 'IEGVPEDLVNRLIAGLSSAGGLDSLDEELERFKAFRDGGLTELALRLHDDPLEALEMIGEHVLPAVQ' A
#
# COMPACT_ATOMS: atom_id res chain seq x y z
N ILE A 1 -21.04 5.85 0.36
CA ILE A 1 -22.06 5.01 -0.32
C ILE A 1 -23.33 5.14 0.50
N GLU A 2 -24.43 5.61 -0.08
CA GLU A 2 -25.66 5.87 0.69
C GLU A 2 -26.18 4.54 1.30
N GLY A 3 -26.49 4.55 2.60
CA GLY A 3 -27.00 3.37 3.31
C GLY A 3 -25.97 2.34 3.76
N VAL A 4 -24.67 2.51 3.49
CA VAL A 4 -23.61 1.61 3.98
C VAL A 4 -22.85 2.27 5.14
N PRO A 5 -22.62 1.56 6.26
CA PRO A 5 -21.79 2.07 7.33
C PRO A 5 -20.41 2.48 6.83
N GLU A 6 -19.96 3.67 7.19
CA GLU A 6 -18.68 4.22 6.78
C GLU A 6 -17.50 3.31 7.18
N ASP A 7 -17.54 2.76 8.40
CA ASP A 7 -16.56 1.79 8.89
C ASP A 7 -16.44 0.55 7.98
N LEU A 8 -17.55 0.04 7.45
CA LEU A 8 -17.50 -1.13 6.56
C LEU A 8 -16.85 -0.76 5.23
N VAL A 9 -17.15 0.42 4.69
CA VAL A 9 -16.51 0.92 3.47
C VAL A 9 -15.00 1.08 3.70
N ASN A 10 -14.60 1.70 4.81
CA ASN A 10 -13.20 1.92 5.12
C ASN A 10 -12.44 0.60 5.33
N ARG A 11 -13.03 -0.39 6.00
CA ARG A 11 -12.42 -1.72 6.15
C ARG A 11 -12.25 -2.45 4.81
N LEU A 12 -13.22 -2.32 3.90
CA LEU A 12 -13.10 -2.91 2.56
C LEU A 12 -12.02 -2.21 1.73
N ILE A 13 -11.96 -0.88 1.77
CA ILE A 13 -10.89 -0.12 1.11
C ILE A 13 -9.53 -0.55 1.65
N ALA A 14 -9.38 -0.54 2.98
CA ALA A 14 -8.16 -0.97 3.64
C ALA A 14 -7.84 -2.45 3.40
N GLY A 15 -8.81 -3.33 3.13
CA GLY A 15 -8.56 -4.74 2.85
C GLY A 15 -8.23 -5.04 1.39
N LEU A 16 -8.66 -4.19 0.45
CA LEU A 16 -8.64 -4.47 -0.98
C LEU A 16 -7.78 -3.51 -1.80
N SER A 17 -7.31 -2.42 -1.20
CA SER A 17 -6.51 -1.38 -1.85
C SER A 17 -5.36 -0.95 -0.95
N SER A 18 -4.21 -0.69 -1.57
CA SER A 18 -3.07 0.01 -0.98
C SER A 18 -2.90 1.27 -1.82
N ALA A 19 -3.12 2.43 -1.20
CA ALA A 19 -3.07 3.72 -1.88
C ALA A 19 -2.76 4.81 -0.85
N GLY A 20 -1.65 5.49 -1.04
CA GLY A 20 -1.18 6.51 -0.11
C GLY A 20 0.09 7.18 -0.62
N GLY A 21 0.42 8.32 -0.01
CA GLY A 21 1.68 9.01 -0.21
C GLY A 21 2.69 8.69 0.90
N LEU A 22 3.70 9.54 1.04
CA LEU A 22 4.73 9.39 2.09
C LEU A 22 4.14 9.31 3.51
N ASP A 23 3.05 10.04 3.78
CA ASP A 23 2.39 10.05 5.10
C ASP A 23 1.79 8.69 5.50
N SER A 24 1.55 7.82 4.52
CA SER A 24 0.95 6.49 4.70
C SER A 24 1.98 5.35 4.62
N LEU A 25 3.24 5.70 4.33
CA LEU A 25 4.27 4.73 3.96
C LEU A 25 4.48 3.66 5.04
N ASP A 26 4.59 4.06 6.31
CA ASP A 26 4.81 3.12 7.41
C ASP A 26 3.67 2.10 7.55
N GLU A 27 2.42 2.53 7.39
CA GLU A 27 1.25 1.64 7.44
C GLU A 27 1.27 0.65 6.27
N GLU A 28 1.62 1.12 5.08
CA GLU A 28 1.71 0.26 3.89
C GLU A 28 2.88 -0.72 3.97
N LEU A 29 4.00 -0.35 4.60
CA LEU A 29 5.11 -1.28 4.86
C LEU A 29 4.69 -2.42 5.80
N GLU A 30 3.92 -2.14 6.85
CA GLU A 30 3.39 -3.20 7.73
C GLU A 30 2.43 -4.13 6.98
N ARG A 31 1.61 -3.57 6.07
CA ARG A 31 0.76 -4.36 5.17
C ARG A 31 1.59 -5.26 4.26
N PHE A 32 2.66 -4.76 3.65
CA PHE A 32 3.51 -5.55 2.76
C PHE A 32 4.19 -6.71 3.50
N LYS A 33 4.61 -6.50 4.75
CA LYS A 33 5.11 -7.57 5.62
C LYS A 33 4.04 -8.62 5.88
N ALA A 34 2.81 -8.20 6.19
CA ALA A 34 1.70 -9.14 6.38
C ALA A 34 1.39 -9.95 5.10
N PHE A 35 1.49 -9.34 3.92
CA PHE A 35 1.35 -10.05 2.65
C PHE A 35 2.45 -11.09 2.44
N ARG A 36 3.71 -10.73 2.73
CA ARG A 36 4.85 -11.67 2.68
C ARG A 36 4.64 -12.84 3.63
N ASP A 37 4.23 -12.58 4.86
CA ASP A 37 3.97 -13.61 5.87
C ASP A 37 2.77 -14.51 5.48
N GLY A 38 1.84 -13.97 4.70
CA GLY A 38 0.75 -14.72 4.05
C GLY A 38 1.18 -15.55 2.82
N GLY A 39 2.45 -15.48 2.41
CA GLY A 39 3.00 -16.23 1.29
C GLY A 39 2.95 -15.51 -0.06
N LEU A 40 2.64 -14.21 -0.10
CA LEU A 40 2.73 -13.43 -1.32
C LEU A 40 4.19 -13.12 -1.64
N THR A 41 4.61 -13.36 -2.88
CA THR A 41 5.99 -13.19 -3.33
C THR A 41 6.23 -11.96 -4.20
N GLU A 42 5.18 -11.36 -4.74
CA GLU A 42 5.26 -10.26 -5.71
C GLU A 42 4.16 -9.23 -5.45
N LEU A 43 4.50 -7.95 -5.63
CA LEU A 43 3.58 -6.81 -5.55
C LEU A 43 3.57 -6.06 -6.89
N ALA A 44 2.37 -5.87 -7.46
CA ALA A 44 2.18 -5.04 -8.64
C ALA A 44 1.74 -3.65 -8.20
N LEU A 45 2.65 -2.68 -8.22
CA LEU A 45 2.39 -1.30 -7.83
C LEU A 45 2.06 -0.45 -9.05
N ARG A 46 0.97 0.32 -8.96
CA ARG A 46 0.63 1.34 -9.95
C ARG A 46 1.16 2.68 -9.47
N LEU A 47 1.99 3.32 -10.29
CA LEU A 47 2.49 4.66 -10.01
C LEU A 47 1.47 5.70 -10.48
N HIS A 48 1.23 6.71 -9.66
CA HIS A 48 0.34 7.83 -9.92
C HIS A 48 1.15 9.13 -9.93
N ASP A 49 0.62 10.17 -10.58
CA ASP A 49 1.25 11.50 -10.72
C ASP A 49 2.62 11.50 -11.42
N ASP A 50 3.73 11.66 -10.69
CA ASP A 50 5.10 11.59 -11.23
C ASP A 50 5.70 10.19 -11.01
N PRO A 51 5.78 9.36 -12.08
CA PRO A 51 6.24 7.98 -11.92
C PRO A 51 7.72 7.88 -11.55
N LEU A 52 8.56 8.87 -11.88
CA LEU A 52 9.99 8.80 -11.56
C LEU A 52 10.22 9.08 -10.09
N GLU A 53 9.59 10.12 -9.54
CA GLU A 53 9.65 10.42 -8.11
C GLU A 53 9.09 9.25 -7.28
N ALA A 54 7.96 8.67 -7.71
CA ALA A 54 7.40 7.49 -7.05
C ALA A 54 8.33 6.27 -7.11
N LEU A 55 9.04 6.08 -8.22
CA LEU A 55 10.00 4.99 -8.37
C LEU A 55 11.23 5.18 -7.47
N GLU A 56 11.75 6.41 -7.36
CA GLU A 56 12.83 6.76 -6.44
C GLU A 56 12.42 6.49 -4.99
N MET A 57 11.23 6.94 -4.58
CA MET A 57 10.68 6.67 -3.25
C MET A 57 10.58 5.16 -2.94
N ILE A 58 10.10 4.36 -3.91
CA ILE A 58 10.07 2.89 -3.77
C ILE A 58 11.47 2.31 -3.57
N GLY A 59 12.45 2.81 -4.33
CA GLY A 59 13.84 2.36 -4.22
C GLY A 59 14.48 2.69 -2.87
N GLU A 60 14.22 3.89 -2.35
CA GLU A 60 14.83 4.40 -1.12
C GLU A 60 14.16 3.87 0.15
N HIS A 61 12.84 3.66 0.12
CA HIS A 61 12.07 3.37 1.32
C HIS A 61 11.37 2.01 1.32
N VAL A 62 10.80 1.60 0.18
CA VAL A 62 9.98 0.37 0.12
C VAL A 62 10.85 -0.87 -0.01
N LEU A 63 11.74 -0.91 -1.01
CA LEU A 63 12.60 -2.06 -1.26
C LEU A 63 13.41 -2.50 -0.03
N PRO A 64 14.07 -1.59 0.73
CA PRO A 64 14.85 -2.00 1.91
C PRO A 64 14.01 -2.60 3.04
N ALA A 65 12.71 -2.27 3.11
CA ALA A 65 11.83 -2.69 4.20
C ALA A 65 11.15 -4.05 3.97
N VAL A 66 11.15 -4.55 2.73
CA VAL A 66 10.44 -5.78 2.34
C VAL A 66 11.34 -6.92 1.87
N GLN A 67 12.66 -6.72 1.87
CA GLN A 67 13.66 -7.78 1.65
C GLN A 67 13.68 -8.85 2.74
#